data_AF-Q6UXS9-F1
#
_entry.id   AF-Q6UXS9-F1
#
_cell.length_a   1.000
_cell.length_b   1.000
_cell.length_c   1.000
_cell.angle_alpha   90.00
_cell.angle_beta   90.00
_cell.angle_gamma   90.00
#
_symmetry.space_group_name_H-M   'P 1'
#
loop_
_entity.id
_entity.type
_entity.pdbx_description
1 polymer ?
#
loop_
_entity_poly.entity_id
_entity_poly.type
_entity_poly.pdbx_seq_one_letter_code
_entity_poly.pdbx_strand_id
1 'polypeptide(L)'
;MADEKPSNGVLVHMVKLLIKTFLDGIFDDLMENNVLNTDEIHLIGKCLKFVVSNAENLVDDITETAQIAGKIFREHLWNSKKQLSSDISSDGEREANMPGLNIRNKEFNYLHNRNGSELDLLGMRDLLENLGYSVVIKENLTAQEMETALRQFAAHPEHQSSDSTFLVFMSHSILNGICGTKHWDQEPDVLHDDTIFEIFNNRNCQSLKDKPKVIIMQACRGNGAGIVWFTTDSGKASADTHGRLLQGNICNDAVTKAHVEKDFIAFKSSTPHNVSWRHETNGSVFISQIIYYFREYSWSHHLEEIFQKVQHSFETPNILTQLPTIERLSMTRYFYLFPGN
;
A
#
# COMPACT_ATOMS: atom_id res chain seq x y z
N MET A 1 33.55 2.06 26.17
CA MET A 1 32.34 2.81 25.75
C MET A 1 32.41 2.80 24.24
N ALA A 2 31.51 2.08 23.56
CA ALA A 2 31.44 2.18 22.12
C ALA A 2 30.78 3.53 21.83
N ASP A 3 31.53 4.48 21.27
CA ASP A 3 30.95 5.73 20.78
C ASP A 3 29.86 5.36 19.76
N GLU A 4 28.60 5.56 20.15
CA GLU A 4 27.49 5.38 19.23
C GLU A 4 27.69 6.35 18.07
N LYS A 5 27.93 5.78 16.89
CA LYS A 5 28.12 6.55 15.67
C LYS A 5 26.87 7.42 15.47
N PRO A 6 27.02 8.74 15.28
CA PRO A 6 25.87 9.62 15.09
C PRO A 6 25.03 9.12 13.92
N SER A 7 23.71 9.19 14.07
CA SER A 7 22.78 8.79 13.02
C SER A 7 23.00 9.65 11.77
N ASN A 8 22.67 9.12 10.58
CA ASN A 8 22.80 9.86 9.32
C ASN A 8 22.07 11.21 9.37
N GLY A 9 20.93 11.29 10.06
CA GLY A 9 20.20 12.55 10.25
C GLY A 9 20.99 13.60 11.00
N VAL A 10 21.73 13.20 12.04
CA VAL A 10 22.60 14.12 12.82
C VAL A 10 23.76 14.63 11.95
N LEU A 11 24.40 13.76 11.18
CA LEU A 11 25.51 14.14 10.29
C LEU A 11 25.06 15.14 9.22
N VAL A 12 23.93 14.86 8.55
CA VAL A 12 23.37 15.76 7.52
C VAL A 12 23.03 17.12 8.13
N HIS A 13 22.42 17.14 9.32
CA HIS A 13 22.10 18.38 10.02
C HIS A 13 23.36 19.18 10.38
N MET A 14 24.42 18.53 10.87
CA MET A 14 25.70 19.19 11.18
C MET A 14 26.32 19.85 9.94
N VAL A 15 26.33 19.16 8.79
CA VAL A 15 26.85 19.72 7.54
C VAL A 15 26.02 20.94 7.10
N LYS A 16 24.69 20.85 7.15
CA LYS A 16 23.80 21.98 6.82
C LYS A 16 24.08 23.19 7.72
N LEU A 17 24.28 22.96 9.02
CA LEU A 17 24.58 24.02 9.97
C LEU A 17 25.91 24.70 9.68
N LEU A 18 26.98 23.91 9.42
CA LEU A 18 28.30 24.44 9.08
C LEU A 18 28.27 25.32 7.82
N ILE A 19 27.60 24.85 6.77
CA ILE A 19 27.44 25.62 5.52
C ILE A 19 26.70 26.93 5.79
N LYS A 20 25.59 26.86 6.55
CA LYS A 20 24.82 28.05 6.90
C LYS A 20 25.68 29.05 7.68
N THR A 21 26.35 28.63 8.75
CA THR A 21 27.19 29.51 9.57
C THR A 21 28.32 30.14 8.74
N PHE A 22 28.93 29.38 7.83
CA PHE A 22 29.96 29.89 6.95
C PHE A 22 29.42 30.97 5.99
N LEU A 23 28.27 30.72 5.35
CA LEU A 23 27.64 31.69 4.45
C LEU A 23 27.17 32.93 5.19
N ASP A 24 26.52 32.76 6.34
CA ASP A 24 26.06 33.86 7.20
C ASP A 24 27.26 34.76 7.58
N GLY A 25 28.38 34.16 8.03
CA GLY A 25 29.59 34.91 8.36
C GLY A 25 30.18 35.71 7.19
N ILE A 26 30.17 35.16 5.97
CA ILE A 26 30.59 35.91 4.77
C ILE A 26 29.68 37.11 4.52
N PHE A 27 28.36 36.92 4.58
CA PHE A 27 27.42 38.01 4.33
C PHE A 27 27.51 39.09 5.41
N ASP A 28 27.67 38.70 6.68
CA ASP A 28 27.86 39.62 7.80
C ASP A 28 29.15 40.43 7.62
N ASP A 29 30.28 39.79 7.32
CA ASP A 29 31.56 40.47 7.05
C ASP A 29 31.46 41.46 5.88
N LEU A 30 30.75 41.08 4.81
CA LEU A 30 30.55 41.96 3.65
C LEU A 30 29.65 43.16 3.96
N MET A 31 28.67 43.00 4.85
CA MET A 31 27.84 44.11 5.33
C MET A 31 28.60 45.04 6.27
N GLU A 32 29.34 44.49 7.24
CA GLU A 32 30.09 45.29 8.22
C GLU A 32 31.17 46.16 7.54
N ASN A 33 31.77 45.65 6.47
CA ASN A 33 32.77 46.38 5.69
C ASN A 33 32.18 47.29 4.60
N ASN A 34 30.85 47.49 4.56
CA ASN A 34 30.14 48.27 3.53
C ASN A 34 30.47 47.83 2.08
N VAL A 35 30.81 46.55 1.88
CA VAL A 35 31.06 45.99 0.55
C VAL A 35 29.75 45.67 -0.16
N LEU A 36 28.76 45.20 0.60
CA LEU A 36 27.39 44.99 0.13
C LEU A 36 26.42 45.77 1.01
N ASN A 37 25.44 46.43 0.38
CA ASN A 37 24.31 47.02 1.07
C ASN A 37 23.10 46.06 1.13
N THR A 38 22.08 46.43 1.91
CA THR A 38 20.89 45.60 2.12
C THR A 38 20.12 45.31 0.83
N ASP A 39 20.03 46.26 -0.11
CA ASP A 39 19.32 46.07 -1.37
C ASP A 39 20.06 45.09 -2.29
N GLU A 40 21.40 45.17 -2.31
CA GLU A 40 22.25 44.23 -3.05
C GLU A 40 22.14 42.81 -2.49
N ILE A 41 22.13 42.64 -1.16
CA ILE A 41 21.91 41.34 -0.52
C ILE A 41 20.52 40.79 -0.84
N HIS A 42 19.50 41.65 -0.82
CA HIS A 42 18.15 41.25 -1.19
C HIS A 42 18.08 40.78 -2.66
N LEU A 43 18.81 41.45 -3.56
CA LEU A 43 18.92 41.04 -4.96
C LEU A 43 19.66 39.70 -5.11
N ILE A 44 20.79 39.51 -4.40
CA ILE A 44 21.53 38.24 -4.36
C ILE A 44 20.62 37.11 -3.85
N GLY A 45 19.86 37.36 -2.77
CA GLY A 45 18.91 36.40 -2.22
C GLY A 45 17.84 35.98 -3.22
N LYS A 46 17.28 36.91 -4.00
CA LYS A 46 16.35 36.60 -5.10
C LYS A 46 17.01 35.74 -6.18
N CYS A 47 18.23 36.07 -6.58
CA CYS A 47 18.98 35.29 -7.57
C CYS A 47 19.27 33.87 -7.06
N LEU A 48 19.72 33.72 -5.81
CA LEU A 48 19.96 32.41 -5.20
C LEU A 48 18.69 31.58 -5.12
N LYS A 49 17.56 32.19 -4.73
CA LYS A 49 16.27 31.50 -4.69
C LYS A 49 15.87 30.95 -6.06
N PHE A 50 16.11 31.73 -7.13
CA PHE A 50 15.86 31.28 -8.50
C PHE A 50 16.78 30.11 -8.91
N VAL A 51 18.08 30.18 -8.56
CA VAL A 51 19.03 29.09 -8.82
C VAL A 51 18.62 27.80 -8.11
N VAL A 52 18.24 27.88 -6.83
CA VAL A 52 17.78 26.73 -6.04
C VAL A 52 16.51 26.14 -6.66
N SER A 53 15.53 26.97 -7.00
CA SER A 53 14.28 26.50 -7.63
C SER A 53 14.53 25.82 -8.98
N ASN A 54 15.44 26.34 -9.81
CA ASN A 54 15.80 25.68 -11.07
C ASN A 54 16.51 24.34 -10.86
N ALA A 55 17.34 24.23 -9.81
CA ALA A 55 17.99 22.98 -9.47
C ALA A 55 16.99 21.93 -8.97
N GLU A 56 16.00 22.34 -8.16
CA GLU A 56 14.89 21.48 -7.72
C GLU A 56 14.09 20.97 -8.92
N ASN A 57 13.66 21.87 -9.83
CA ASN A 57 12.94 21.47 -11.04
C ASN A 57 13.75 20.49 -11.91
N LEU A 58 15.07 20.70 -12.05
CA LEU A 58 15.94 19.79 -12.80
C LEU A 58 16.01 18.39 -12.17
N VAL A 59 16.03 18.29 -10.83
CA VAL A 59 16.00 17.00 -10.12
C VAL A 59 14.68 16.28 -10.37
N ASP A 60 13.57 17.02 -10.38
CA ASP A 60 12.25 16.46 -10.67
C ASP A 60 12.16 15.95 -12.12
N ASP A 61 12.64 16.72 -13.10
CA ASP A 61 12.68 16.32 -14.52
C ASP A 61 13.54 15.05 -14.76
N ILE A 62 14.70 14.96 -14.13
CA ILE A 62 15.56 13.76 -14.20
C ILE A 62 14.86 12.56 -13.58
N THR A 63 14.20 12.78 -12.43
CA THR A 63 13.44 11.74 -11.74
C THR A 63 12.33 11.22 -12.64
N GLU A 64 11.51 12.10 -13.21
CA GLU A 64 10.44 11.73 -14.16
C GLU A 64 11.00 10.99 -15.38
N THR A 65 12.08 11.48 -15.98
CA THR A 65 12.72 10.83 -17.13
C THR A 65 13.20 9.41 -16.81
N ALA A 66 13.84 9.21 -15.65
CA ALA A 66 14.27 7.89 -15.20
C ALA A 66 13.07 6.95 -14.96
N GLN A 67 11.95 7.47 -14.44
CA GLN A 67 10.71 6.73 -14.26
C GLN A 67 10.12 6.27 -15.60
N ILE A 68 10.04 7.17 -16.60
CA ILE A 68 9.54 6.86 -17.94
C ILE A 68 10.45 5.84 -18.64
N ALA A 69 11.77 6.03 -18.59
CA ALA A 69 12.72 5.10 -19.18
C ALA A 69 12.60 3.70 -18.56
N GLY A 70 12.49 3.61 -17.23
CA GLY A 70 12.25 2.35 -16.52
C GLY A 70 10.95 1.67 -16.95
N LYS A 71 9.87 2.43 -17.15
CA LYS A 71 8.59 1.92 -17.65
C LYS A 71 8.70 1.37 -19.07
N ILE A 72 9.30 2.13 -19.99
CA ILE A 72 9.51 1.72 -21.39
C ILE A 72 10.35 0.45 -21.47
N PHE A 73 11.46 0.40 -20.73
CA PHE A 73 12.34 -0.78 -20.72
C PHE A 73 11.61 -2.03 -20.23
N ARG A 74 10.75 -1.90 -19.20
CA ARG A 74 9.89 -3.00 -18.73
C ARG A 74 8.90 -3.45 -19.79
N GLU A 75 8.18 -2.53 -20.44
CA GLU A 75 7.21 -2.89 -21.48
C GLU A 75 7.89 -3.64 -22.62
N HIS A 76 9.09 -3.21 -23.05
CA HIS A 76 9.87 -3.93 -24.04
C HIS A 76 10.35 -5.31 -23.55
N LEU A 77 10.89 -5.40 -22.33
CA LEU A 77 11.35 -6.67 -21.76
C LEU A 77 10.19 -7.67 -21.61
N TRP A 78 9.03 -7.19 -21.15
CA TRP A 78 7.82 -7.98 -20.96
C TRP A 78 7.20 -8.42 -22.29
N ASN A 79 7.10 -7.52 -23.27
CA ASN A 79 6.59 -7.87 -24.60
C ASN A 79 7.52 -8.84 -25.33
N SER A 80 8.84 -8.68 -25.16
CA SER A 80 9.82 -9.64 -25.67
C SER A 80 9.66 -11.00 -24.99
N LYS A 81 9.42 -11.03 -23.67
CA LYS A 81 9.13 -12.27 -22.93
C LYS A 81 7.85 -12.94 -23.45
N LYS A 82 6.78 -12.18 -23.71
CA LYS A 82 5.53 -12.70 -24.32
C LYS A 82 5.77 -13.29 -25.71
N GLN A 83 6.58 -12.64 -26.55
CA GLN A 83 6.93 -13.16 -27.87
C GLN A 83 7.81 -14.42 -27.78
N LEU A 84 8.80 -14.46 -26.89
CA LEU A 84 9.59 -15.68 -26.68
C LEU A 84 8.72 -16.84 -26.15
N SER A 85 7.77 -16.55 -25.26
CA SER A 85 6.86 -17.59 -24.72
C SER A 85 5.90 -18.15 -25.78
N SER A 86 5.58 -17.41 -26.85
CA SER A 86 4.82 -17.99 -27.97
C SER A 86 5.67 -18.94 -28.82
N ASP A 87 6.99 -18.76 -28.82
CA ASP A 87 7.90 -19.49 -29.70
C ASP A 87 8.53 -20.72 -29.02
N ILE A 88 8.59 -20.77 -27.68
CA ILE A 88 9.25 -21.85 -26.93
C ILE A 88 8.24 -22.61 -26.08
N SER A 89 7.45 -23.47 -26.73
CA SER A 89 6.64 -24.48 -26.04
C SER A 89 7.51 -25.69 -25.64
N SER A 90 8.34 -25.62 -24.59
CA SER A 90 8.75 -26.84 -23.84
C SER A 90 9.60 -26.66 -22.58
N ASP A 91 10.25 -25.52 -22.34
CA ASP A 91 11.28 -25.46 -21.28
C ASP A 91 10.83 -24.72 -20.02
N GLY A 92 10.06 -25.42 -19.18
CA GLY A 92 10.00 -25.26 -17.71
C GLY A 92 9.92 -23.84 -17.14
N GLU A 93 9.27 -22.91 -17.85
CA GLU A 93 9.37 -21.49 -17.60
C GLU A 93 8.80 -21.11 -16.22
N ARG A 94 9.41 -20.09 -15.60
CA ARG A 94 8.76 -19.28 -14.56
C ARG A 94 7.63 -18.47 -15.19
N GLU A 95 6.63 -19.20 -15.68
CA GLU A 95 5.28 -18.73 -15.97
C GLU A 95 4.74 -18.04 -14.71
N ALA A 96 3.71 -17.20 -14.82
CA ALA A 96 3.14 -16.47 -13.69
C ALA A 96 2.69 -17.46 -12.59
N ASN A 97 3.60 -17.80 -11.68
CA ASN A 97 3.44 -18.95 -10.79
C ASN A 97 2.94 -18.55 -9.41
N MET A 98 2.93 -17.25 -9.09
CA MET A 98 2.46 -16.79 -7.79
C MET A 98 0.93 -16.81 -7.76
N PRO A 99 0.28 -17.67 -6.95
CA PRO A 99 -1.17 -17.71 -6.92
C PRO A 99 -1.71 -16.42 -6.29
N GLY A 100 -2.70 -15.82 -6.96
CA GLY A 100 -3.58 -14.80 -6.40
C GLY A 100 -5.03 -15.29 -6.40
N LEU A 101 -5.83 -14.84 -5.45
CA LEU A 101 -7.25 -15.15 -5.37
C LEU A 101 -8.07 -13.86 -5.33
N ASN A 102 -9.08 -13.78 -6.18
CA ASN A 102 -10.04 -12.69 -6.20
C ASN A 102 -11.47 -13.25 -6.01
N ILE A 103 -12.09 -12.94 -4.88
CA ILE A 103 -13.47 -13.31 -4.57
C ILE A 103 -14.37 -12.08 -4.74
N ARG A 104 -15.30 -12.14 -5.70
CA ARG A 104 -16.24 -11.06 -5.98
C ARG A 104 -17.69 -11.52 -5.85
N ASN A 105 -18.41 -10.98 -4.88
CA ASN A 105 -19.86 -11.13 -4.80
C ASN A 105 -20.51 -9.91 -5.44
N LYS A 106 -21.24 -10.14 -6.53
CA LYS A 106 -22.03 -9.14 -7.24
C LYS A 106 -23.51 -9.31 -6.93
N GLU A 107 -24.01 -10.55 -6.99
CA GLU A 107 -25.42 -10.88 -6.86
C GLU A 107 -25.73 -11.37 -5.44
N PHE A 108 -26.79 -10.83 -4.85
CA PHE A 108 -27.21 -11.16 -3.50
C PHE A 108 -28.72 -11.43 -3.48
N ASN A 109 -29.14 -12.35 -2.61
CA ASN A 109 -30.54 -12.73 -2.49
C ASN A 109 -31.37 -11.66 -1.78
N TYR A 110 -30.77 -11.00 -0.78
CA TYR A 110 -31.46 -10.08 0.13
C TYR A 110 -30.79 -8.70 0.23
N LEU A 111 -29.59 -8.54 -0.34
CA LEU A 111 -28.89 -7.26 -0.42
C LEU A 111 -28.93 -6.72 -1.85
N HIS A 112 -28.60 -5.45 -2.01
CA HIS A 112 -28.52 -4.84 -3.34
C HIS A 112 -27.37 -5.41 -4.17
N ASN A 113 -27.62 -5.70 -5.44
CA ASN A 113 -26.58 -6.17 -6.36
C ASN A 113 -25.51 -5.08 -6.62
N ARG A 114 -24.27 -5.51 -6.85
CA ARG A 114 -23.10 -4.62 -7.00
C ARG A 114 -22.75 -4.35 -8.47
N ASN A 115 -23.66 -3.71 -9.21
CA ASN A 115 -23.46 -3.36 -10.62
C ASN A 115 -22.20 -2.50 -10.84
N GLY A 116 -21.44 -2.74 -11.91
CA GLY A 116 -20.18 -2.02 -12.19
C GLY A 116 -18.96 -2.62 -11.48
N SER A 117 -19.14 -3.61 -10.60
CA SER A 117 -18.02 -4.34 -9.98
C SER A 117 -17.25 -5.22 -10.97
N GLU A 118 -17.74 -5.38 -12.20
CA GLU A 118 -17.01 -6.03 -13.30
C GLU A 118 -15.74 -5.26 -13.66
N LEU A 119 -15.79 -3.92 -13.63
CA LEU A 119 -14.63 -3.09 -13.90
C LEU A 119 -13.58 -3.25 -12.80
N ASP A 120 -14.01 -3.33 -11.53
CA ASP A 120 -13.12 -3.62 -10.40
C ASP A 120 -12.45 -4.99 -10.57
N LEU A 121 -13.23 -6.01 -10.94
CA LEU A 121 -12.75 -7.38 -11.14
C LEU A 121 -11.72 -7.45 -12.27
N LEU A 122 -12.05 -6.89 -13.44
CA LEU A 122 -11.17 -6.90 -14.62
C LEU A 122 -9.90 -6.09 -14.36
N GLY A 123 -10.04 -4.92 -13.75
CA GLY A 123 -8.91 -4.05 -13.44
C GLY A 123 -7.94 -4.68 -12.43
N MET A 124 -8.45 -5.33 -11.38
CA MET A 124 -7.60 -6.03 -10.41
C MET A 124 -6.97 -7.29 -10.98
N ARG A 125 -7.69 -8.03 -11.82
CA ARG A 125 -7.14 -9.18 -12.53
C ARG A 125 -5.96 -8.75 -13.40
N ASP A 126 -6.18 -7.78 -14.27
CA ASP A 126 -5.13 -7.25 -15.16
C ASP A 126 -3.94 -6.71 -14.36
N LEU A 127 -4.19 -5.97 -13.29
CA LEU A 127 -3.12 -5.49 -12.41
C LEU A 127 -2.27 -6.65 -11.88
N LEU A 128 -2.89 -7.63 -11.23
CA LEU A 128 -2.17 -8.71 -10.57
C LEU A 128 -1.48 -9.64 -11.58
N GLU A 129 -2.11 -9.91 -12.73
CA GLU A 129 -1.48 -10.68 -13.82
C GLU A 129 -0.24 -9.96 -14.38
N ASN A 130 -0.29 -8.63 -14.53
CA ASN A 130 0.87 -7.83 -14.92
C ASN A 130 1.95 -7.75 -13.82
N LEU A 131 1.61 -8.03 -12.56
CA LEU A 131 2.56 -8.21 -11.46
C LEU A 131 3.11 -9.65 -11.35
N GLY A 132 2.72 -10.55 -12.25
CA GLY A 132 3.21 -11.93 -12.31
C GLY A 132 2.43 -12.93 -11.46
N TYR A 133 1.21 -12.58 -11.02
CA TYR A 133 0.33 -13.51 -10.31
C TYR A 133 -0.62 -14.23 -11.26
N SER A 134 -0.86 -15.52 -11.04
CA SER A 134 -1.96 -16.25 -11.65
C SER A 134 -3.21 -16.10 -10.79
N VAL A 135 -4.17 -15.31 -11.27
CA VAL A 135 -5.35 -14.90 -10.49
C VAL A 135 -6.51 -15.87 -10.70
N VAL A 136 -6.87 -16.62 -9.66
CA VAL A 136 -8.11 -17.39 -9.62
C VAL A 136 -9.25 -16.46 -9.23
N ILE A 137 -10.29 -16.41 -10.05
CA ILE A 137 -11.51 -15.64 -9.78
C ILE A 137 -12.60 -16.58 -9.27
N LYS A 138 -13.25 -16.20 -8.17
CA LYS A 138 -14.48 -16.85 -7.67
C LYS A 138 -15.57 -15.80 -7.50
N GLU A 139 -16.79 -16.12 -7.91
CA GLU A 139 -17.88 -15.17 -7.94
C GLU A 139 -19.10 -15.67 -7.17
N ASN A 140 -19.83 -14.74 -6.54
CA ASN A 140 -21.15 -14.96 -5.95
C ASN A 140 -21.22 -16.16 -4.98
N LEU A 141 -20.29 -16.21 -4.03
CA LEU A 141 -20.18 -17.25 -3.02
C LEU A 141 -20.92 -16.89 -1.72
N THR A 142 -21.57 -17.88 -1.11
CA THR A 142 -21.93 -17.84 0.32
C THR A 142 -20.68 -17.79 1.20
N ALA A 143 -20.80 -17.45 2.48
CA ALA A 143 -19.67 -17.43 3.40
C ALA A 143 -18.97 -18.79 3.52
N GLN A 144 -19.75 -19.88 3.58
CA GLN A 144 -19.22 -21.23 3.61
C GLN A 144 -18.45 -21.58 2.33
N GLU A 145 -18.94 -21.15 1.17
CA GLU A 145 -18.25 -21.35 -0.11
C GLU A 145 -16.98 -20.48 -0.21
N MET A 146 -17.01 -19.24 0.30
CA MET A 146 -15.81 -18.40 0.40
C MET A 146 -14.75 -19.05 1.28
N GLU A 147 -15.13 -19.55 2.46
CA GLU A 147 -14.21 -20.27 3.34
C GLU A 147 -13.62 -21.52 2.65
N THR A 148 -14.46 -22.29 1.96
CA THR A 148 -14.03 -23.48 1.22
C THR A 148 -13.03 -23.11 0.12
N ALA A 149 -13.31 -22.05 -0.65
CA ALA A 149 -12.43 -21.55 -1.70
C ALA A 149 -11.08 -21.07 -1.12
N LEU A 150 -11.11 -20.38 0.03
CA LEU A 150 -9.89 -19.93 0.71
C LEU A 150 -9.04 -21.09 1.22
N ARG A 151 -9.65 -22.12 1.80
CA ARG A 151 -8.93 -23.33 2.26
C ARG A 151 -8.34 -24.12 1.08
N GLN A 152 -9.08 -24.25 -0.01
CA GLN A 152 -8.58 -24.87 -1.24
C GLN A 152 -7.39 -24.09 -1.79
N PHE A 153 -7.51 -22.77 -1.89
CA PHE A 153 -6.45 -21.90 -2.37
C PHE A 153 -5.21 -21.96 -1.46
N ALA A 154 -5.37 -21.88 -0.13
CA ALA A 154 -4.26 -22.01 0.82
C ALA A 154 -3.50 -23.35 0.71
N ALA A 155 -4.14 -24.39 0.18
CA ALA A 155 -3.55 -25.71 -0.05
C ALA A 155 -2.85 -25.84 -1.42
N HIS A 156 -2.86 -24.80 -2.27
CA HIS A 156 -2.20 -24.82 -3.56
C HIS A 156 -0.68 -25.05 -3.42
N PRO A 157 -0.10 -26.06 -4.11
CA PRO A 157 1.33 -26.37 -4.00
C PRO A 157 2.23 -25.25 -4.55
N GLU A 158 1.73 -24.45 -5.50
CA GLU A 158 2.45 -23.33 -6.12
C GLU A 158 2.86 -22.27 -5.09
N HIS A 159 2.15 -22.16 -3.97
CA HIS A 159 2.56 -21.29 -2.86
C HIS A 159 3.97 -21.61 -2.35
N GLN A 160 4.42 -22.87 -2.41
CA GLN A 160 5.74 -23.26 -1.92
C GLN A 160 6.88 -22.61 -2.71
N SER A 161 6.73 -22.47 -4.03
CA SER A 161 7.69 -21.82 -4.94
C SER A 161 7.42 -20.33 -5.16
N SER A 162 6.33 -19.80 -4.61
CA SER A 162 5.96 -18.39 -4.71
C SER A 162 6.61 -17.54 -3.62
N ASP A 163 6.87 -16.27 -3.93
CA ASP A 163 7.45 -15.33 -2.96
C ASP A 163 6.38 -14.62 -2.11
N SER A 164 5.12 -14.58 -2.57
CA SER A 164 4.00 -13.92 -1.89
C SER A 164 2.65 -14.36 -2.48
N THR A 165 1.55 -13.85 -1.92
CA THR A 165 0.19 -14.02 -2.48
C THR A 165 -0.65 -12.76 -2.28
N PHE A 166 -1.65 -12.58 -3.15
CA PHE A 166 -2.71 -11.58 -3.01
C PHE A 166 -4.07 -12.25 -2.81
N LEU A 167 -4.81 -11.78 -1.81
CA LEU A 167 -6.21 -12.12 -1.57
C LEU A 167 -7.05 -10.85 -1.74
N VAL A 168 -7.91 -10.81 -2.75
CA VAL A 168 -8.76 -9.64 -3.04
C VAL A 168 -10.22 -10.03 -2.81
N PHE A 169 -10.93 -9.22 -2.02
CA PHE A 169 -12.34 -9.43 -1.72
C PHE A 169 -13.17 -8.22 -2.13
N MET A 170 -14.23 -8.45 -2.90
CA MET A 170 -15.16 -7.41 -3.36
C MET A 170 -16.59 -7.83 -3.08
N SER A 171 -17.16 -7.36 -1.98
CA SER A 171 -18.51 -7.75 -1.53
C SER A 171 -19.18 -6.61 -0.74
N HIS A 172 -20.37 -6.87 -0.21
CA HIS A 172 -20.84 -6.18 1.00
C HIS A 172 -20.10 -6.74 2.22
N SER A 173 -20.14 -6.00 3.33
CA SER A 173 -19.62 -6.49 4.60
C SER A 173 -20.41 -5.95 5.76
N ILE A 174 -20.25 -6.62 6.90
CA ILE A 174 -20.59 -6.09 8.21
C ILE A 174 -19.30 -5.77 8.96
N LEU A 175 -19.41 -5.29 10.19
CA LEU A 175 -18.23 -5.10 11.03
C LEU A 175 -17.48 -6.44 11.20
N ASN A 176 -16.19 -6.45 10.85
CA ASN A 176 -15.28 -7.60 10.97
C ASN A 176 -15.63 -8.84 10.12
N GLY A 177 -16.33 -8.68 8.99
CA GLY A 177 -16.54 -9.80 8.08
C GLY A 177 -17.23 -9.46 6.77
N ILE A 178 -17.05 -10.34 5.79
CA ILE A 178 -17.49 -10.21 4.41
C ILE A 178 -18.83 -10.95 4.23
N CYS A 179 -19.84 -10.27 3.69
CA CYS A 179 -21.14 -10.88 3.43
C CYS A 179 -21.06 -11.89 2.29
N GLY A 180 -21.59 -13.09 2.52
CA GLY A 180 -21.93 -14.03 1.47
C GLY A 180 -23.24 -13.65 0.76
N THR A 181 -23.56 -14.35 -0.32
CA THR A 181 -24.72 -14.04 -1.18
C THR A 181 -26.07 -14.21 -0.51
N LYS A 182 -26.15 -14.97 0.59
CA LYS A 182 -27.40 -15.22 1.34
C LYS A 182 -27.56 -14.36 2.59
N HIS A 183 -26.68 -13.37 2.79
CA HIS A 183 -26.69 -12.57 4.00
C HIS A 183 -27.98 -11.74 4.13
N TRP A 184 -28.63 -11.87 5.30
CA TRP A 184 -29.64 -10.92 5.79
C TRP A 184 -29.59 -10.87 7.32
N ASP A 185 -30.15 -9.82 7.92
CA ASP A 185 -29.95 -9.51 9.35
C ASP A 185 -30.35 -10.65 10.31
N GLN A 186 -31.38 -11.43 9.95
CA GLN A 186 -31.92 -12.52 10.76
C GLN A 186 -31.20 -13.87 10.56
N GLU A 187 -30.49 -14.07 9.44
CA GLU A 187 -29.67 -15.25 9.17
C GLU A 187 -28.33 -14.81 8.55
N PRO A 188 -27.34 -14.47 9.39
CA PRO A 188 -26.08 -13.95 8.90
C PRO A 188 -25.27 -15.00 8.12
N ASP A 189 -25.02 -14.70 6.85
CA ASP A 189 -24.07 -15.41 5.98
C ASP A 189 -22.79 -14.57 5.87
N VAL A 190 -21.84 -14.75 6.81
CA VAL A 190 -20.66 -13.87 6.94
C VAL A 190 -19.38 -14.68 7.09
N LEU A 191 -18.39 -14.36 6.25
CA LEU A 191 -17.01 -14.82 6.42
C LEU A 191 -16.28 -13.83 7.32
N HIS A 192 -15.91 -14.25 8.52
CA HIS A 192 -15.19 -13.37 9.46
C HIS A 192 -13.76 -13.10 9.01
N ASP A 193 -13.29 -11.87 9.25
CA ASP A 193 -11.91 -11.47 8.95
C ASP A 193 -10.92 -12.43 9.63
N ASP A 194 -11.15 -12.76 10.91
CA ASP A 194 -10.32 -13.67 11.69
C ASP A 194 -10.19 -15.06 11.06
N THR A 195 -11.25 -15.56 10.41
CA THR A 195 -11.21 -16.84 9.70
C THR A 195 -10.23 -16.77 8.51
N ILE A 196 -10.17 -15.65 7.80
CA ILE A 196 -9.21 -15.45 6.70
C ILE A 196 -7.78 -15.46 7.26
N PHE A 197 -7.50 -14.69 8.31
CA PHE A 197 -6.18 -14.69 8.93
C PHE A 197 -5.81 -16.06 9.48
N GLU A 198 -6.75 -16.77 10.10
CA GLU A 198 -6.54 -18.13 10.58
C GLU A 198 -6.14 -19.08 9.45
N ILE A 199 -6.85 -19.09 8.31
CA ILE A 199 -6.56 -19.98 7.19
C ILE A 199 -5.12 -19.77 6.66
N PHE A 200 -4.70 -18.51 6.53
CA PHE A 200 -3.42 -18.16 5.91
C PHE A 200 -2.27 -17.95 6.90
N ASN A 201 -2.50 -18.12 8.20
CA ASN A 201 -1.46 -17.90 9.20
C ASN A 201 -0.28 -18.88 9.02
N ASN A 202 0.88 -18.54 9.59
CA ASN A 202 2.11 -19.31 9.45
C ASN A 202 2.03 -20.71 10.09
N ARG A 203 0.95 -21.04 10.83
CA ARG A 203 0.68 -22.40 11.34
C ARG A 203 -0.11 -23.21 10.32
N ASN A 204 -1.18 -22.66 9.76
CA ASN A 204 -2.16 -23.37 8.94
C ASN A 204 -1.79 -23.39 7.46
N CYS A 205 -1.06 -22.38 6.96
CA CYS A 205 -0.57 -22.32 5.59
C CYS A 205 0.97 -22.29 5.56
N GLN A 206 1.59 -23.47 5.75
CA GLN A 206 3.05 -23.60 5.81
C GLN A 206 3.76 -23.24 4.49
N SER A 207 3.08 -23.40 3.36
CA SER A 207 3.59 -23.01 2.03
C SER A 207 3.80 -21.50 1.89
N LEU A 208 3.04 -20.70 2.64
CA LEU A 208 3.13 -19.24 2.73
C LEU A 208 3.80 -18.73 4.03
N LYS A 209 4.48 -19.62 4.77
CA LYS A 209 5.23 -19.22 5.97
C LYS A 209 6.38 -18.28 5.60
N ASP A 210 6.55 -17.21 6.39
CA ASP A 210 7.59 -16.19 6.19
C ASP A 210 7.52 -15.45 4.84
N LYS A 211 6.35 -15.52 4.17
CA LYS A 211 6.06 -14.88 2.88
C LYS A 211 4.94 -13.84 3.02
N PRO A 212 5.05 -12.66 2.37
CA PRO A 212 4.01 -11.64 2.40
C PRO A 212 2.65 -12.15 1.92
N LYS A 213 1.62 -11.90 2.73
CA LYS A 213 0.21 -12.18 2.46
C LYS A 213 -0.54 -10.86 2.39
N VAL A 214 -0.78 -10.39 1.17
CA VAL A 214 -1.41 -9.09 0.92
C VAL A 214 -2.90 -9.29 0.76
N ILE A 215 -3.70 -8.70 1.65
CA ILE A 215 -5.15 -8.82 1.64
C ILE A 215 -5.75 -7.46 1.29
N ILE A 216 -6.57 -7.39 0.24
CA ILE A 216 -7.27 -6.16 -0.16
C ILE A 216 -8.76 -6.41 -0.02
N MET A 217 -9.45 -5.59 0.77
CA MET A 217 -10.88 -5.74 1.03
C MET A 217 -11.64 -4.48 0.62
N GLN A 218 -12.42 -4.61 -0.46
CA GLN A 218 -13.39 -3.62 -0.91
C GLN A 218 -14.79 -3.99 -0.40
N ALA A 219 -15.11 -3.53 0.82
CA ALA A 219 -16.39 -3.80 1.48
C ALA A 219 -16.70 -2.74 2.58
N CYS A 220 -17.99 -2.44 2.82
CA CYS A 220 -18.44 -1.43 3.79
C CYS A 220 -18.30 -1.86 5.25
N ARG A 221 -17.72 -1.04 6.13
CA ARG A 221 -17.41 -1.46 7.52
C ARG A 221 -18.46 -1.01 8.54
N GLY A 222 -19.59 -0.50 8.07
CA GLY A 222 -20.69 0.05 8.83
C GLY A 222 -21.43 1.11 8.00
N ASN A 223 -22.35 1.81 8.64
CA ASN A 223 -23.26 2.78 8.00
C ASN A 223 -22.86 4.25 8.24
N GLY A 224 -21.71 4.50 8.87
CA GLY A 224 -21.20 5.86 9.07
C GLY A 224 -20.78 6.50 7.76
N ALA A 225 -21.14 7.76 7.54
CA ALA A 225 -20.74 8.50 6.34
C ALA A 225 -19.27 8.94 6.36
N GLY A 226 -18.56 8.79 7.49
CA GLY A 226 -17.17 9.25 7.65
C GLY A 226 -16.99 10.78 7.66
N ILE A 227 -18.07 11.56 7.69
CA ILE A 227 -18.03 13.02 7.58
C ILE A 227 -17.97 13.65 8.98
N VAL A 228 -16.99 14.51 9.20
CA VAL A 228 -16.93 15.45 10.31
C VAL A 228 -16.79 16.85 9.74
N TRP A 229 -17.67 17.77 10.13
CA TRP A 229 -17.59 19.17 9.72
C TRP A 229 -16.68 19.92 10.70
N PHE A 230 -15.58 20.46 10.19
CA PHE A 230 -14.78 21.42 10.95
C PHE A 230 -15.33 22.82 10.66
N THR A 231 -15.81 23.51 11.69
CA THR A 231 -15.91 24.97 11.63
C THR A 231 -14.49 25.52 11.70
N THR A 232 -14.13 26.44 10.80
CA THR A 232 -12.86 27.17 10.80
C THR A 232 -12.82 28.13 11.99
N ASP A 233 -12.76 27.59 13.22
CA ASP A 233 -12.57 28.36 14.45
C ASP A 233 -12.31 27.39 15.62
N SER A 234 -11.09 26.88 15.70
CA SER A 234 -10.49 26.50 16.99
C SER A 234 -9.02 26.18 16.79
N GLY A 235 -8.18 27.20 16.88
CA GLY A 235 -6.78 27.00 17.22
C GLY A 235 -6.66 26.50 18.66
N LYS A 236 -5.81 25.50 18.89
CA LYS A 236 -4.70 25.53 19.85
C LYS A 236 -4.10 24.13 19.98
N ALA A 237 -2.79 24.08 19.75
CA ALA A 237 -1.93 22.95 20.02
C ALA A 237 -1.78 22.69 21.52
N SER A 238 -1.58 21.43 21.91
CA SER A 238 -0.78 21.09 23.08
C SER A 238 -0.16 19.71 22.89
N ALA A 239 1.17 19.68 22.89
CA ALA A 239 1.97 18.49 23.08
C ALA A 239 2.02 18.15 24.58
N ASP A 240 2.07 16.86 24.92
CA ASP A 240 2.54 16.26 26.19
C ASP A 240 2.07 14.79 26.22
N THR A 241 2.70 13.79 26.83
CA THR A 241 4.01 13.62 27.46
C THR A 241 4.17 12.10 27.68
N HIS A 242 5.34 11.56 27.36
CA HIS A 242 6.03 10.40 27.94
C HIS A 242 5.21 9.31 28.67
N GLY A 243 5.11 8.13 28.03
CA GLY A 243 4.75 6.87 28.68
C GLY A 243 5.85 5.83 28.51
N ARG A 244 6.93 5.95 29.31
CA ARG A 244 8.03 4.97 29.39
C ARG A 244 7.69 3.94 30.47
N LEU A 245 7.34 2.70 30.11
CA LEU A 245 7.19 1.62 31.08
C LEU A 245 7.43 0.22 30.49
N LEU A 246 8.29 -0.52 31.19
CA LEU A 246 8.41 -1.99 31.29
C LEU A 246 9.41 -2.73 30.37
N GLN A 247 10.62 -2.79 30.92
CA GLN A 247 11.66 -3.80 30.74
C GLN A 247 11.17 -5.18 31.24
N GLY A 248 11.26 -6.22 30.40
CA GLY A 248 11.00 -7.60 30.77
C GLY A 248 11.81 -8.57 29.89
N ASN A 249 12.80 -9.21 30.49
CA ASN A 249 13.65 -10.22 29.86
C ASN A 249 12.83 -11.43 29.38
N ILE A 250 12.87 -11.75 28.08
CA ILE A 250 12.34 -13.01 27.55
C ILE A 250 13.47 -13.74 26.82
N CYS A 251 13.95 -14.82 27.42
CA CYS A 251 14.83 -15.82 26.81
C CYS A 251 13.95 -16.86 26.07
N ASN A 252 14.38 -17.35 24.90
CA ASN A 252 13.72 -18.47 24.25
C ASN A 252 14.75 -19.34 23.51
N ASP A 253 14.67 -20.64 23.77
CA ASP A 253 15.56 -21.67 23.25
C ASP A 253 15.16 -22.02 21.81
N ALA A 254 16.18 -22.25 20.97
CA ALA A 254 16.09 -22.35 19.53
C ALA A 254 15.08 -23.40 18.99
N VAL A 255 13.85 -22.96 18.81
CA VAL A 255 13.00 -23.21 17.65
C VAL A 255 12.58 -21.82 17.21
N THR A 256 12.84 -21.42 15.97
CA THR A 256 12.38 -20.10 15.49
C THR A 256 10.86 -20.08 15.49
N LYS A 257 10.28 -19.67 16.61
CA LYS A 257 8.85 -19.39 16.75
C LYS A 257 8.60 -18.11 15.96
N ALA A 258 8.28 -18.23 14.67
CA ALA A 258 7.59 -17.15 13.99
C ALA A 258 6.23 -16.96 14.66
N HIS A 259 5.82 -15.71 14.86
CA HIS A 259 4.46 -15.43 15.35
C HIS A 259 3.45 -15.98 14.34
N VAL A 260 2.33 -16.51 14.83
CA VAL A 260 1.33 -17.18 13.98
C VAL A 260 0.81 -16.26 12.88
N GLU A 261 0.55 -15.00 13.19
CA GLU A 261 0.08 -13.99 12.22
C GLU A 261 1.19 -13.07 11.70
N LYS A 262 2.42 -13.55 11.52
CA LYS A 262 3.49 -12.76 10.89
C LYS A 262 3.29 -12.70 9.35
N ASP A 263 3.82 -11.65 8.72
CA ASP A 263 3.91 -11.48 7.26
C ASP A 263 2.56 -11.19 6.58
N PHE A 264 1.64 -10.50 7.27
CA PHE A 264 0.39 -10.00 6.72
C PHE A 264 0.40 -8.49 6.53
N ILE A 265 -0.41 -8.05 5.58
CA ILE A 265 -0.89 -6.68 5.48
C ILE A 265 -2.30 -6.71 4.89
N ALA A 266 -3.26 -6.11 5.58
CA ALA A 266 -4.61 -5.95 5.06
C ALA A 266 -4.91 -4.49 4.75
N PHE A 267 -5.38 -4.21 3.54
CA PHE A 267 -5.78 -2.87 3.10
C PHE A 267 -7.27 -2.84 2.84
N LYS A 268 -7.99 -2.17 3.74
CA LYS A 268 -9.46 -2.12 3.73
C LYS A 268 -9.93 -0.78 3.19
N SER A 269 -11.00 -0.80 2.41
CA SER A 269 -11.51 0.36 1.68
C SER A 269 -11.93 1.55 2.56
N SER A 270 -12.30 1.32 3.81
CA SER A 270 -12.71 2.39 4.74
C SER A 270 -12.21 2.16 6.16
N THR A 271 -12.24 3.23 6.97
CA THR A 271 -12.11 3.14 8.42
C THR A 271 -13.25 2.31 9.01
N PRO A 272 -13.03 1.65 10.16
CA PRO A 272 -14.09 0.91 10.85
C PRO A 272 -15.36 1.76 11.01
N HIS A 273 -16.53 1.13 10.87
CA HIS A 273 -17.86 1.76 10.97
C HIS A 273 -18.29 2.66 9.81
N ASN A 274 -17.44 2.89 8.79
CA ASN A 274 -17.77 3.77 7.68
C ASN A 274 -18.02 3.03 6.36
N VAL A 275 -18.86 3.63 5.52
CA VAL A 275 -19.19 3.13 4.18
C VAL A 275 -18.01 3.26 3.21
N SER A 276 -18.04 2.44 2.17
CA SER A 276 -17.12 2.53 1.04
C SER A 276 -17.92 2.78 -0.24
N TRP A 277 -17.38 3.58 -1.16
CA TRP A 277 -18.13 4.10 -2.29
C TRP A 277 -17.79 3.39 -3.60
N ARG A 278 -18.84 3.10 -4.37
CA ARG A 278 -18.76 2.51 -5.70
C ARG A 278 -19.74 3.20 -6.64
N HIS A 279 -19.26 3.54 -7.83
CA HIS A 279 -20.08 4.05 -8.92
C HIS A 279 -20.65 2.87 -9.71
N GLU A 280 -21.95 2.87 -10.02
CA GLU A 280 -22.62 1.76 -10.70
C GLU A 280 -22.11 1.50 -12.12
N THR A 281 -21.50 2.50 -12.76
CA THR A 281 -20.94 2.35 -14.12
C THR A 281 -19.41 2.32 -14.16
N ASN A 282 -18.71 2.84 -13.14
CA ASN A 282 -17.26 3.05 -13.20
C ASN A 282 -16.48 2.21 -12.19
N GLY A 283 -17.17 1.35 -11.42
CA GLY A 283 -16.54 0.57 -10.35
C GLY A 283 -16.28 1.41 -9.09
N SER A 284 -15.48 0.86 -8.20
CA SER A 284 -15.18 1.43 -6.90
C SER A 284 -14.05 2.44 -6.98
N VAL A 285 -14.19 3.54 -6.24
CA VAL A 285 -13.17 4.58 -6.17
C VAL A 285 -11.88 3.99 -5.59
N PHE A 286 -12.00 3.15 -4.55
CA PHE A 286 -10.87 2.48 -3.91
C PHE A 286 -10.07 1.57 -4.84
N ILE A 287 -10.72 0.64 -5.55
CA ILE A 287 -10.01 -0.28 -6.45
C ILE A 287 -9.40 0.49 -7.62
N SER A 288 -10.10 1.49 -8.15
CA SER A 288 -9.56 2.35 -9.20
C SER A 288 -8.26 3.07 -8.76
N GLN A 289 -8.24 3.60 -7.53
CA GLN A 289 -7.05 4.24 -6.97
C GLN A 289 -5.93 3.21 -6.72
N ILE A 290 -6.23 2.02 -6.19
CA ILE A 290 -5.25 0.94 -6.04
C ILE A 290 -4.60 0.60 -7.39
N ILE A 291 -5.42 0.38 -8.43
CA ILE A 291 -4.91 0.03 -9.77
C ILE A 291 -3.99 1.13 -10.29
N TYR A 292 -4.39 2.39 -10.17
CA TYR A 292 -3.59 3.53 -10.59
C TYR A 292 -2.23 3.56 -9.86
N TYR A 293 -2.23 3.60 -8.53
CA TYR A 293 -1.01 3.75 -7.75
C TYR A 293 -0.08 2.52 -7.84
N PHE A 294 -0.61 1.30 -7.97
CA PHE A 294 0.25 0.15 -8.22
C PHE A 294 0.90 0.21 -9.60
N ARG A 295 0.16 0.60 -10.65
CA ARG A 295 0.74 0.74 -12.00
C ARG A 295 1.85 1.79 -12.04
N GLU A 296 1.66 2.90 -11.33
CA GLU A 296 2.63 4.00 -11.29
C GLU A 296 3.85 3.69 -10.41
N TYR A 297 3.67 3.01 -9.27
CA TYR A 297 4.71 2.94 -8.22
C TYR A 297 5.21 1.54 -7.85
N SER A 298 4.59 0.44 -8.32
CA SER A 298 4.99 -0.93 -7.95
C SER A 298 6.47 -1.26 -8.20
N TRP A 299 7.09 -0.57 -9.15
CA TRP A 299 8.48 -0.78 -9.57
C TRP A 299 9.51 0.02 -8.76
N SER A 300 9.09 1.01 -7.96
CA SER A 300 9.99 1.92 -7.25
C SER A 300 9.69 2.06 -5.76
N HIS A 301 8.49 1.69 -5.32
CA HIS A 301 8.02 1.88 -3.95
C HIS A 301 7.69 0.54 -3.30
N HIS A 302 7.90 0.44 -1.98
CA HIS A 302 7.42 -0.71 -1.23
C HIS A 302 5.91 -0.62 -0.99
N LEU A 303 5.28 -1.77 -0.73
CA LEU A 303 3.82 -1.91 -0.66
C LEU A 303 3.15 -0.91 0.30
N GLU A 304 3.70 -0.72 1.50
CA GLU A 304 3.15 0.23 2.48
C GLU A 304 3.14 1.67 1.96
N GLU A 305 4.17 2.09 1.21
CA GLU A 305 4.24 3.44 0.64
C GLU A 305 3.22 3.62 -0.49
N ILE A 306 3.01 2.58 -1.31
CA ILE A 306 1.95 2.57 -2.33
C ILE A 306 0.58 2.71 -1.64
N PHE A 307 0.32 1.96 -0.57
CA PHE A 307 -0.92 2.08 0.20
C PHE A 307 -1.08 3.46 0.84
N GLN A 308 -0.01 4.07 1.36
CA GLN A 308 -0.05 5.44 1.86
C GLN A 308 -0.39 6.46 0.75
N LYS A 309 0.16 6.29 -0.46
CA LYS A 309 -0.22 7.14 -1.60
C LYS A 309 -1.69 6.98 -1.97
N VAL A 310 -2.22 5.75 -1.92
CA VAL A 310 -3.66 5.52 -2.06
C VAL A 310 -4.41 6.24 -0.96
N GLN A 311 -4.05 6.10 0.32
CA GLN A 311 -4.71 6.82 1.42
C GLN A 311 -4.70 8.34 1.24
N HIS A 312 -3.57 8.89 0.82
CA HIS A 312 -3.42 10.33 0.56
C HIS A 312 -4.35 10.82 -0.56
N SER A 313 -4.63 9.99 -1.58
CA SER A 313 -5.59 10.35 -2.63
C SER A 313 -7.03 10.47 -2.15
N PHE A 314 -7.32 9.99 -0.94
CA PHE A 314 -8.61 10.13 -0.25
C PHE A 314 -8.64 11.26 0.80
N GLU A 315 -7.52 11.94 1.05
CA GLU A 315 -7.41 12.95 2.12
C GLU A 315 -8.31 14.18 1.86
N THR A 316 -8.39 14.64 0.61
CA THR A 316 -9.28 15.74 0.21
C THR A 316 -10.54 15.14 -0.45
N PRO A 317 -11.72 15.18 0.20
CA PRO A 317 -12.92 14.59 -0.37
C PRO A 317 -13.38 15.38 -1.59
N ASN A 318 -13.44 14.74 -2.77
CA ASN A 318 -14.02 15.37 -3.95
C ASN A 318 -15.56 15.53 -3.81
N ILE A 319 -16.24 14.48 -3.32
CA ILE A 319 -17.71 14.43 -3.08
C ILE A 319 -18.03 13.46 -1.93
N LEU A 320 -17.29 12.34 -1.87
CA LEU A 320 -17.57 11.23 -0.96
C LEU A 320 -16.40 11.05 0.00
N THR A 321 -16.67 11.10 1.31
CA THR A 321 -15.66 10.85 2.33
C THR A 321 -15.49 9.36 2.53
N GLN A 322 -14.26 8.88 2.33
CA GLN A 322 -13.83 7.53 2.57
C GLN A 322 -12.34 7.60 2.84
N LEU A 323 -11.83 6.81 3.79
CA LEU A 323 -10.40 6.75 4.07
C LEU A 323 -10.00 5.29 4.21
N PRO A 324 -9.26 4.72 3.26
CA PRO A 324 -8.73 3.37 3.40
C PRO A 324 -7.82 3.22 4.61
N THR A 325 -7.74 2.02 5.16
CA THR A 325 -6.90 1.73 6.35
C THR A 325 -6.04 0.51 6.13
N ILE A 326 -4.78 0.63 6.53
CA ILE A 326 -3.86 -0.51 6.68
C ILE A 326 -4.10 -1.14 8.05
N GLU A 327 -4.37 -2.44 8.08
CA GLU A 327 -4.68 -3.20 9.28
C GLU A 327 -3.90 -4.51 9.34
N ARG A 328 -3.74 -5.04 10.57
CA ARG A 328 -2.99 -6.28 10.87
C ARG A 328 -1.66 -6.36 10.10
N LEU A 329 -0.99 -5.22 9.97
CA LEU A 329 0.33 -5.12 9.39
C LEU A 329 1.33 -5.79 10.33
N SER A 330 1.81 -6.96 9.93
CA SER A 330 2.76 -7.78 10.68
C SER A 330 3.98 -8.18 9.86
N MET A 331 4.18 -7.52 8.70
CA MET A 331 5.42 -7.61 7.94
C MET A 331 6.53 -6.90 8.71
N THR A 332 7.68 -7.57 8.87
CA THR A 332 8.85 -7.00 9.56
C THR A 332 9.90 -6.46 8.58
N ARG A 333 9.61 -6.48 7.28
CA ARG A 333 10.48 -6.02 6.19
C ARG A 333 9.62 -5.36 5.14
N TYR A 334 10.17 -4.36 4.47
CA TYR A 334 9.52 -3.74 3.32
C TYR A 334 9.36 -4.76 2.19
N PHE A 335 8.15 -4.86 1.68
CA PHE A 335 7.83 -5.73 0.55
C PHE A 335 7.83 -4.91 -0.74
N TYR A 336 8.78 -5.21 -1.62
CA TYR A 336 8.86 -4.68 -2.98
C TYR A 336 8.37 -5.75 -3.94
N LEU A 337 7.43 -5.40 -4.83
CA LEU A 337 6.94 -6.32 -5.87
C LEU A 337 8.00 -6.57 -6.94
N PHE A 338 8.86 -5.57 -7.16
CA PHE A 338 10.02 -5.67 -8.03
C PHE A 338 11.24 -5.16 -7.24
N PRO A 339 11.89 -6.00 -6.42
CA PRO A 339 13.20 -5.65 -5.90
C PRO A 339 14.11 -5.52 -7.12
N GLY A 340 14.53 -4.30 -7.47
CA GLY A 340 15.44 -4.10 -8.60
C GLY A 340 16.60 -5.09 -8.50
N ASN A 341 16.78 -5.92 -9.53
CA ASN A 341 17.96 -6.77 -9.65
C ASN A 341 19.17 -5.94 -10.03
#